data_AF-A0A954IJF1-F1
#
_entry.id   AF-A0A954IJF1-F1
#
_cell.length_a   1.000
_cell.length_b   1.000
_cell.length_c   1.000
_cell.angle_alpha   90.00
_cell.angle_beta   90.00
_cell.angle_gamma   90.00
#
_symmetry.space_group_name_H-M   'P 1'
#
loop_
_entity.id
_entity.type
_entity.pdbx_description
1 polymer ?
#
loop_
_entity_poly.entity_id
_entity_poly.type
_entity_poly.pdbx_seq_one_letter_code
_entity_poly.pdbx_strand_id
1 'polypeptide(L)'
;RLTLSPHAKGGLSESARRGQALFHSEKTRCATCHSGPWYTDSGTRRDGKFLMHDVGTGKDDPSELMEPRYDTPTLLGLYRSAPYLHHGKAATLRDVLTSQNKDDQHGTTSSLNDQEIDDLVEFLKALPFELPDTSGQ
;
A
#
# COMPACT_ATOMS: atom_id res chain seq x y z
N ARG A 1 12.90 12.60 -14.37
CA ARG A 1 11.71 13.38 -13.93
C ARG A 1 10.63 12.33 -13.67
N LEU A 2 10.26 12.06 -12.41
CA LEU A 2 9.21 11.06 -12.11
C LEU A 2 7.97 11.43 -12.92
N THR A 3 7.56 10.60 -13.89
CA THR A 3 6.28 10.83 -14.55
C THR A 3 5.19 10.66 -13.52
N LEU A 4 4.50 11.76 -13.30
CA LEU A 4 3.51 11.88 -12.25
C LEU A 4 2.33 10.96 -12.57
N SER A 5 1.76 10.33 -11.54
CA SER A 5 0.45 9.69 -11.64
C SER A 5 -0.56 10.63 -12.33
N PRO A 6 -1.54 10.11 -13.11
CA PRO A 6 -2.63 10.95 -13.60
C PRO A 6 -3.39 11.68 -12.49
N HIS A 7 -3.31 11.18 -11.25
CA HIS A 7 -3.88 11.79 -10.05
C HIS A 7 -3.00 12.88 -9.41
N ALA A 8 -1.77 13.08 -9.90
CA ALA A 8 -0.81 14.04 -9.35
C ALA A 8 -0.02 14.79 -10.44
N LYS A 9 -0.57 14.97 -11.65
CA LYS A 9 0.12 15.64 -12.78
C LYS A 9 0.64 17.05 -12.46
N GLY A 10 0.02 17.74 -11.50
CA GLY A 10 0.44 19.06 -11.00
C GLY A 10 1.13 19.02 -9.63
N GLY A 11 1.51 17.84 -9.14
CA GLY A 11 1.88 17.59 -7.75
C GLY A 11 0.72 17.03 -6.91
N LEU A 12 0.98 16.78 -5.63
CA LEU A 12 -0.03 16.28 -4.69
C LEU A 12 -1.09 17.34 -4.42
N SER A 13 -2.36 16.92 -4.47
CA SER A 13 -3.48 17.69 -3.92
C SER A 13 -3.35 17.84 -2.40
N GLU A 14 -4.09 18.78 -1.80
CA GLU A 14 -4.09 18.93 -0.34
C GLU A 14 -4.57 17.67 0.38
N SER A 15 -5.53 16.94 -0.20
CA SER A 15 -5.98 15.64 0.32
C SER A 15 -4.87 14.59 0.25
N ALA A 16 -4.18 14.49 -0.89
CA ALA A 16 -3.06 13.56 -1.03
C ALA A 16 -1.86 13.92 -0.13
N ARG A 17 -1.63 15.21 0.20
CA ARG A 17 -0.61 15.62 1.19
C ARG A 17 -0.97 15.17 2.60
N ARG A 18 -2.24 15.31 3.01
CA ARG A 18 -2.71 14.79 4.31
C ARG A 18 -2.61 13.26 4.35
N GLY A 19 -2.99 12.60 3.25
CA GLY A 19 -2.83 11.16 3.09
C GLY A 19 -1.38 10.70 3.17
N GLN A 20 -0.46 11.43 2.55
CA GLN A 20 0.97 11.16 2.66
C GLN A 20 1.45 11.24 4.12
N ALA A 21 1.03 12.27 4.86
CA ALA A 21 1.37 12.39 6.27
C ALA A 21 0.82 11.22 7.09
N LEU A 22 -0.42 10.79 6.83
CA LEU A 22 -1.01 9.60 7.46
C LEU A 22 -0.23 8.34 7.13
N PHE A 23 0.10 8.10 5.86
CA PHE A 23 0.82 6.91 5.39
C PHE A 23 2.18 6.71 6.07
N HIS A 24 2.90 7.81 6.31
CA HIS A 24 4.21 7.80 6.97
C HIS A 24 4.14 7.92 8.50
N SER A 25 2.93 7.99 9.08
CA SER A 25 2.77 8.15 10.52
C SER A 25 2.83 6.82 11.28
N GLU A 26 3.25 6.89 12.54
CA GLU A 26 3.12 5.78 13.50
C GLU A 26 1.66 5.40 13.77
N LYS A 27 0.69 6.28 13.45
CA LYS A 27 -0.74 6.02 13.61
C LYS A 27 -1.23 4.92 12.67
N THR A 28 -0.77 4.90 11.42
CA THR A 28 -1.25 3.94 10.39
C THR A 28 -0.23 2.88 10.03
N ARG A 29 1.08 3.17 10.21
CA ARG A 29 2.20 2.24 10.03
C ARG A 29 2.36 1.68 8.61
N CYS A 30 1.73 2.28 7.59
CA CYS A 30 1.82 1.77 6.20
C CYS A 30 3.27 1.72 5.70
N ALA A 31 4.04 2.76 5.99
CA ALA A 31 5.44 2.89 5.59
C ALA A 31 6.40 1.90 6.30
N THR A 32 5.92 1.06 7.23
CA THR A 32 6.75 0.02 7.85
C THR A 32 7.11 -1.10 6.88
N CYS A 33 6.20 -1.45 5.97
CA CYS A 33 6.41 -2.47 4.94
C CYS A 33 6.50 -1.81 3.55
N HIS A 34 5.62 -0.84 3.26
CA HIS A 34 5.65 -0.09 2.01
C HIS A 34 6.62 1.08 2.08
N SER A 35 7.91 0.75 2.21
CA SER A 35 8.97 1.70 2.54
C SER A 35 9.85 2.06 1.34
N GLY A 36 10.70 3.07 1.53
CA GLY A 36 11.70 3.48 0.55
C GLY A 36 11.11 4.07 -0.74
N PRO A 37 11.96 4.28 -1.75
CA PRO A 37 11.55 4.93 -3.00
C PRO A 37 10.69 4.00 -3.88
N TRP A 38 10.68 2.70 -3.58
CA TRP A 38 9.92 1.66 -4.28
C TRP A 38 8.59 1.32 -3.61
N TYR A 39 8.30 1.88 -2.42
CA TYR A 39 7.10 1.55 -1.63
C TYR A 39 6.94 0.05 -1.38
N THR A 40 8.05 -0.62 -1.06
CA THR A 40 8.11 -2.05 -0.73
C THR A 40 9.40 -2.33 0.04
N ASP A 41 9.33 -3.28 0.98
CA ASP A 41 10.47 -3.88 1.67
C ASP A 41 10.83 -5.27 1.13
N SER A 42 10.24 -5.67 0.00
CA SER A 42 10.48 -6.94 -0.68
C SER A 42 11.98 -7.24 -0.74
N GLY A 43 12.35 -8.44 -0.30
CA GLY A 43 13.74 -8.83 -0.18
C GLY A 43 13.94 -10.04 0.72
N THR A 44 15.17 -10.22 1.17
CA THR A 44 15.57 -11.34 2.04
C THR A 44 15.96 -10.86 3.42
N ARG A 45 15.49 -11.57 4.44
CA ARG A 45 15.95 -11.48 5.82
C ARG A 45 17.41 -11.93 5.93
N ARG A 46 18.04 -11.61 7.08
CA ARG A 46 19.42 -12.00 7.40
C ARG A 46 19.67 -13.51 7.42
N ASP A 47 18.64 -14.30 7.67
CA ASP A 47 18.69 -15.77 7.67
C ASP A 47 18.48 -16.38 6.27
N GLY A 48 18.47 -15.56 5.22
CA GLY A 48 18.35 -16.00 3.82
C GLY A 48 16.93 -16.32 3.37
N LYS A 49 15.92 -16.15 4.24
CA LYS A 49 14.50 -16.34 3.89
C LYS A 49 13.92 -15.06 3.31
N PHE A 50 12.92 -15.19 2.44
CA PHE A 50 12.14 -14.03 1.98
C PHE A 50 11.48 -13.31 3.17
N LEU A 51 11.46 -11.98 3.11
CA LEU A 51 10.71 -11.15 4.04
C LEU A 51 9.24 -11.15 3.59
N MET A 52 8.39 -11.75 4.42
CA MET A 52 6.97 -11.95 4.11
C MET A 52 6.15 -11.48 5.32
N HIS A 53 4.98 -10.88 5.06
CA HIS A 53 4.11 -10.32 6.09
C HIS A 53 2.70 -10.89 6.02
N ASP A 54 2.11 -11.15 7.19
CA ASP A 54 0.71 -11.55 7.29
C ASP A 54 -0.12 -10.27 7.43
N VAL A 55 -1.03 -10.05 6.48
CA VAL A 55 -1.94 -8.90 6.44
C VAL A 55 -3.39 -9.31 6.72
N GLY A 56 -3.61 -10.51 7.24
CA GLY A 56 -4.92 -10.98 7.70
C GLY A 56 -5.89 -11.45 6.63
N THR A 57 -5.43 -11.58 5.38
CA THR A 57 -6.27 -11.91 4.23
C THR A 57 -6.05 -13.34 3.70
N GLY A 58 -5.02 -14.05 4.18
CA GLY A 58 -4.68 -15.39 3.67
C GLY A 58 -5.66 -16.51 4.01
N LYS A 59 -6.72 -16.24 4.78
CA LYS A 59 -7.82 -17.19 5.05
C LYS A 59 -9.13 -16.79 4.40
N ASP A 60 -9.14 -15.69 3.65
CA ASP A 60 -10.37 -15.20 3.04
C ASP A 60 -10.77 -16.05 1.84
N ASP A 61 -9.82 -16.69 1.17
CA ASP A 61 -10.09 -17.60 0.05
C ASP A 61 -9.74 -19.05 0.44
N PRO A 62 -10.72 -19.97 0.50
CA PRO A 62 -10.45 -21.37 0.84
C PRO A 62 -9.65 -22.13 -0.22
N SER A 63 -9.46 -21.55 -1.42
CA SER A 63 -8.60 -22.10 -2.46
C SER A 63 -7.12 -21.70 -2.29
N GLU A 64 -6.81 -20.79 -1.37
CA GLU A 64 -5.42 -20.47 -1.00
C GLU A 64 -4.81 -21.63 -0.21
N LEU A 65 -3.86 -22.32 -0.85
CA LEU A 65 -3.17 -23.48 -0.28
C LEU A 65 -1.84 -23.10 0.39
N MET A 66 -1.42 -21.85 0.24
CA MET A 66 -0.12 -21.36 0.71
C MET A 66 -0.22 -20.66 2.07
N GLU A 67 0.94 -20.38 2.63
CA GLU A 67 1.11 -19.71 3.92
C GLU A 67 0.57 -18.27 3.86
N PRO A 68 -0.13 -17.73 4.89
CA PRO A 68 -0.88 -16.47 4.80
C PRO A 68 -0.01 -15.21 4.71
N ARG A 69 1.32 -15.38 4.61
CA ARG A 69 2.28 -14.29 4.48
C ARG A 69 2.61 -14.04 3.02
N TYR A 70 2.66 -12.77 2.67
CA TYR A 70 2.89 -12.28 1.31
C TYR A 70 4.16 -11.43 1.25
N ASP A 71 4.82 -11.47 0.11
CA ASP A 71 5.83 -10.47 -0.23
C ASP A 71 5.12 -9.13 -0.43
N THR A 72 5.72 -8.04 0.04
CA THR A 72 5.11 -6.70 -0.05
C THR A 72 5.19 -6.23 -1.50
N PRO A 73 4.08 -6.11 -2.25
CA PRO A 73 4.16 -5.57 -3.60
C PRO A 73 4.55 -4.09 -3.56
N THR A 74 5.25 -3.61 -4.59
CA THR A 74 5.43 -2.18 -4.79
C THR A 74 4.08 -1.49 -4.95
N LEU A 75 3.93 -0.30 -4.36
CA LEU A 75 2.76 0.55 -4.59
C LEU A 75 2.91 1.48 -5.80
N LEU A 76 4.03 1.41 -6.53
CA LEU A 76 4.20 2.14 -7.78
C LEU A 76 3.18 1.63 -8.82
N GLY A 77 2.44 2.55 -9.44
CA GLY A 77 1.40 2.23 -10.41
C GLY A 77 0.11 1.61 -9.82
N LEU A 78 -0.03 1.56 -8.49
CA LEU A 78 -1.16 0.95 -7.78
C LEU A 78 -2.54 1.43 -8.27
N TYR A 79 -2.66 2.69 -8.71
CA TYR A 79 -3.92 3.25 -9.19
C TYR A 79 -4.54 2.50 -10.39
N ARG A 80 -3.81 1.58 -11.05
CA ARG A 80 -4.23 0.84 -12.24
C ARG A 80 -4.50 -0.64 -12.03
N SER A 81 -4.33 -1.15 -10.81
CA SER A 81 -4.29 -2.60 -10.55
C SER A 81 -5.55 -3.16 -9.90
N ALA A 82 -6.66 -2.41 -9.87
CA ALA A 82 -7.92 -2.94 -9.37
C ALA A 82 -8.37 -4.19 -10.17
N PRO A 83 -8.99 -5.19 -9.53
CA PRO A 83 -9.24 -5.28 -8.09
C PRO A 83 -7.97 -5.62 -7.28
N TYR A 84 -7.97 -5.24 -6.02
CA TYR A 84 -6.80 -5.33 -5.12
C TYR A 84 -6.82 -6.59 -4.24
N LEU A 85 -5.68 -6.81 -3.57
CA LEU A 85 -5.31 -8.02 -2.82
C LEU A 85 -5.08 -9.24 -3.73
N HIS A 86 -4.36 -10.24 -3.21
CA HIS A 86 -3.93 -11.42 -3.98
C HIS A 86 -5.10 -12.21 -4.59
N HIS A 87 -6.24 -12.24 -3.89
CA HIS A 87 -7.48 -12.89 -4.34
C HIS A 87 -8.48 -11.92 -5.02
N GLY A 88 -8.13 -10.65 -5.21
CA GLY A 88 -8.97 -9.67 -5.92
C GLY A 88 -10.32 -9.31 -5.27
N LYS A 89 -10.45 -9.41 -3.93
CA LYS A 89 -11.74 -9.16 -3.23
C LYS A 89 -11.98 -7.69 -2.89
N ALA A 90 -10.94 -6.86 -2.91
CA ALA A 90 -11.08 -5.43 -2.72
C ALA A 90 -11.33 -4.76 -4.08
N ALA A 91 -12.56 -4.28 -4.35
CA ALA A 91 -12.85 -3.60 -5.61
C ALA A 91 -12.20 -2.20 -5.68
N THR A 92 -12.03 -1.56 -4.53
CA THR A 92 -11.48 -0.21 -4.40
C THR A 92 -10.34 -0.16 -3.36
N LEU A 93 -9.51 0.89 -3.42
CA LEU A 93 -8.53 1.17 -2.38
C LEU A 93 -9.19 1.45 -1.03
N ARG A 94 -10.40 2.03 -1.04
CA ARG A 94 -11.17 2.23 0.19
C ARG A 94 -11.56 0.89 0.82
N ASP A 95 -11.89 -0.12 0.02
CA ASP A 95 -12.14 -1.48 0.54
C ASP A 95 -10.89 -2.06 1.20
N VAL A 96 -9.71 -1.89 0.60
CA VAL A 96 -8.42 -2.31 1.20
C VAL A 96 -8.23 -1.67 2.57
N LEU A 97 -8.51 -0.37 2.72
CA LEU A 97 -8.31 0.37 3.97
C LEU A 97 -9.44 0.18 5.00
N THR A 98 -10.55 -0.46 4.63
CA THR A 98 -11.73 -0.59 5.49
C THR A 98 -12.19 -2.05 5.57
N SER A 99 -13.11 -2.46 4.71
CA SER A 99 -13.79 -3.77 4.78
C SER A 99 -12.87 -4.98 4.62
N GLN A 100 -11.68 -4.80 4.03
CA GLN A 100 -10.68 -5.85 3.82
C GLN A 100 -9.45 -5.72 4.74
N ASN A 101 -9.44 -4.77 5.67
CA ASN A 101 -8.41 -4.65 6.71
C ASN A 101 -8.92 -5.18 8.06
N LYS A 102 -9.03 -6.51 8.18
CA LYS A 102 -9.55 -7.13 9.40
C LYS A 102 -8.55 -6.95 10.55
N ASP A 103 -9.06 -6.55 11.72
CA ASP A 103 -8.30 -6.39 12.96
C ASP A 103 -7.03 -5.51 12.82
N ASP A 104 -7.03 -4.54 11.88
CA ASP A 104 -5.89 -3.67 11.57
C ASP A 104 -4.59 -4.42 11.20
N GLN A 105 -4.71 -5.61 10.59
CA GLN A 105 -3.55 -6.43 10.21
C GLN A 105 -2.83 -5.92 8.95
N HIS A 106 -3.46 -5.06 8.15
CA HIS A 106 -2.88 -4.40 6.98
C HIS A 106 -2.68 -2.89 7.23
N GLY A 107 -2.10 -2.55 8.38
CA GLY A 107 -1.98 -1.18 8.89
C GLY A 107 -3.15 -0.81 9.81
N THR A 108 -2.98 0.25 10.58
CA THR A 108 -3.97 0.65 11.59
C THR A 108 -4.89 1.73 11.04
N THR A 109 -6.09 1.35 10.59
CA THR A 109 -7.05 2.24 9.94
C THR A 109 -8.39 2.34 10.67
N SER A 110 -8.69 1.43 11.62
CA SER A 110 -9.95 1.43 12.37
C SER A 110 -10.23 2.71 13.18
N SER A 111 -9.17 3.46 13.52
CA SER A 111 -9.25 4.74 14.23
C SER A 111 -9.40 5.97 13.32
N LEU A 112 -9.37 5.77 12.00
CA LEU A 112 -9.47 6.85 11.02
C LEU A 112 -10.94 7.19 10.75
N ASN A 113 -11.22 8.48 10.62
CA ASN A 113 -12.51 8.91 10.09
C ASN A 113 -12.55 8.83 8.55
N ASP A 114 -13.74 9.02 7.97
CA ASP A 114 -13.94 8.90 6.52
C ASP A 114 -13.04 9.80 5.68
N GLN A 115 -12.78 11.03 6.16
CA GLN A 115 -11.91 11.98 5.46
C GLN A 115 -10.44 11.54 5.49
N GLU A 116 -9.97 10.99 6.62
CA GLU A 116 -8.62 10.44 6.73
C GLU A 116 -8.43 9.23 5.82
N ILE A 117 -9.46 8.37 5.68
CA ILE A 117 -9.45 7.26 4.72
C ILE A 117 -9.40 7.79 3.28
N ASP A 118 -10.22 8.77 2.93
CA ASP A 118 -10.22 9.35 1.59
C ASP A 118 -8.89 10.05 1.26
N ASP A 119 -8.29 10.73 2.24
CA ASP A 119 -6.97 11.33 2.10
C ASP A 119 -5.90 10.27 1.80
N LEU A 120 -5.90 9.13 2.50
CA LEU A 120 -5.02 8.00 2.19
C LEU A 120 -5.26 7.45 0.79
N VAL A 121 -6.52 7.29 0.36
CA VAL A 121 -6.85 6.84 -1.00
C VAL A 121 -6.28 7.78 -2.05
N GLU A 122 -6.42 9.10 -1.86
CA GLU A 122 -5.88 10.09 -2.80
C GLU A 122 -4.35 10.08 -2.86
N PHE A 123 -3.67 9.84 -1.73
CA PHE A 123 -2.23 9.64 -1.73
C PHE A 123 -1.82 8.37 -2.48
N LEU A 124 -2.46 7.24 -2.21
CA LEU A 124 -2.19 5.96 -2.88
C LEU A 124 -2.39 6.06 -4.40
N LYS A 125 -3.41 6.80 -4.85
CA LYS A 125 -3.65 7.06 -6.28
C LYS A 125 -2.58 7.96 -6.90
N ALA A 126 -1.99 8.85 -6.11
CA ALA A 126 -0.96 9.79 -6.56
C ALA A 126 0.43 9.15 -6.77
N LEU A 127 0.65 7.92 -6.30
CA LEU A 127 1.95 7.23 -6.44
C LEU A 127 2.33 7.03 -7.92
N PRO A 128 3.60 7.32 -8.31
CA PRO A 128 4.02 7.30 -9.70
C PRO A 128 4.06 5.88 -10.27
N PHE A 129 4.10 5.77 -11.60
CA PHE A 129 4.23 4.48 -12.30
C PHE A 129 5.69 4.09 -12.55
N GLU A 130 6.56 5.07 -12.85
CA GLU A 130 7.95 4.80 -13.20
C GLU A 130 8.82 4.58 -11.96
N LEU A 131 9.78 3.68 -12.15
CA LEU A 131 10.88 3.41 -11.23
C LEU A 131 11.66 4.71 -10.95
N PRO A 132 11.99 5.05 -9.68
CA PRO A 132 12.89 6.14 -9.36
C PRO A 132 14.21 5.99 -10.12
N ASP A 133 14.72 7.11 -10.60
CA ASP A 133 16.00 7.16 -11.29
C ASP A 133 17.12 6.73 -10.33
N THR A 134 17.73 5.58 -10.58
CA THR A 134 18.82 5.03 -9.76
C THR A 134 20.18 5.60 -10.13
N SER A 135 20.27 6.52 -11.10
CA SER A 135 21.56 7.02 -11.64
C SER A 135 22.36 7.96 -10.72
N GLY A 136 22.08 7.95 -9.41
CA GLY A 136 22.78 8.77 -8.42
C GLY A 136 22.97 8.13 -7.04
N GLN A 137 22.79 6.80 -6.91
CA GLN A 137 23.18 6.04 -5.73
C GLN A 137 24.49 5.29 -5.96
#